data_AF-A0A852APE2-F1
#
_entry.id   AF-A0A852APE2-F1
#
_cell.length_a   1.000
_cell.length_b   1.000
_cell.length_c   1.000
_cell.angle_alpha   90.00
_cell.angle_beta   90.00
_cell.angle_gamma   90.00
#
_symmetry.space_group_name_H-M   'P 1'
#
loop_
_entity.id
_entity.type
_entity.pdbx_description
1 polymer ?
#
loop_
_entity_poly.entity_id
_entity_poly.type
_entity_poly.pdbx_seq_one_letter_code
_entity_poly.pdbx_strand_id
1 'polypeptide(L)'
;MSETTSTNEENKLPLNGRRAIPPNYSNDEENEVPEMEAFGLIPRGFNPRDYLRVVDIYMFKEPQEINKQEHHTDKYYNPRLIVRRGQAFQIQIDFNRPYKPETDQFWLEFLMGRYPQQNKGTYIPILIGNVLKPGQWGAKIIHRENNSIRLSIMSSTTCIIGKFRMYVAVLTPFGILRTRRNSATDIYILFNPWCQLDAVYLDDEKEREEYVLNDVGIVFHGNVEDVKSRSWSYGQFEENILDACLFLMDKAELELSGRGNPIKICRVASAVINSRDDNGVIAGSWNNTYDNGVAPSAWTGSVDILLEYYSSKQPVRYGQCWVFAGVFNTFLRCLGIPARLITNYSSAHDNNANLRLDFFLDDEGKVDTKLTKDSVW
;
A
#
# COMPACT_ATOMS: atom_id res chain seq x y z
N MET A 1 53.81 11.57 26.56
CA MET A 1 52.37 11.30 26.76
C MET A 1 51.64 12.16 25.73
N SER A 2 51.75 11.79 24.45
CA SER A 2 50.75 11.06 23.67
C SER A 2 49.50 11.91 23.39
N GLU A 3 49.61 12.74 22.36
CA GLU A 3 48.48 13.30 21.62
C GLU A 3 47.74 12.15 20.93
N THR A 4 46.46 11.95 21.25
CA THR A 4 45.57 11.08 20.49
C THR A 4 44.81 11.91 19.47
N THR A 5 45.29 11.83 18.23
CA THR A 5 44.59 12.23 17.01
C THR A 5 43.39 11.29 16.83
N SER A 6 42.16 11.80 16.99
CA SER A 6 40.96 11.05 16.59
C SER A 6 40.79 11.17 15.09
N THR A 7 41.22 10.15 14.36
CA THR A 7 40.88 9.94 12.95
C THR A 7 39.37 9.80 12.82
N ASN A 8 38.74 10.73 12.09
CA ASN A 8 37.40 10.55 11.52
C ASN A 8 37.47 9.36 10.56
N GLU A 9 37.10 8.17 11.02
CA GLU A 9 36.77 7.06 10.14
C GLU A 9 35.50 7.43 9.37
N GLU A 10 35.68 7.82 8.11
CA GLU A 10 34.61 7.74 7.12
C GLU A 10 34.11 6.29 7.13
N ASN A 11 32.91 6.08 7.65
CA ASN A 11 32.16 4.83 7.52
C ASN A 11 31.95 4.53 6.03
N LYS A 12 32.94 3.89 5.40
CA LYS A 12 32.80 3.30 4.07
C LYS A 12 31.80 2.17 4.18
N LEU A 13 30.57 2.46 3.76
CA LEU A 13 29.53 1.46 3.51
C LEU A 13 30.18 0.31 2.70
N PRO A 14 29.99 -0.95 3.10
CA PRO A 14 30.59 -2.08 2.40
C PRO A 14 30.09 -2.09 0.95
N LEU A 15 31.03 -2.06 0.00
CA LEU A 15 30.79 -2.17 -1.44
C LEU A 15 30.17 -3.55 -1.73
N ASN A 16 28.84 -3.61 -1.74
CA ASN A 16 28.12 -4.83 -2.07
C ASN A 16 28.01 -4.92 -3.60
N GLY A 17 28.93 -5.62 -4.25
CA GLY A 17 29.03 -5.74 -5.72
C GLY A 17 27.85 -6.42 -6.43
N ARG A 18 26.78 -6.78 -5.71
CA ARG A 18 25.59 -7.45 -6.25
C ARG A 18 24.62 -6.50 -6.98
N ARG A 19 24.51 -5.25 -6.55
CA ARG A 19 23.60 -4.23 -7.14
C ARG A 19 24.20 -2.83 -6.96
N ALA A 20 24.03 -1.97 -7.95
CA ALA A 20 24.50 -0.58 -7.89
C ALA A 20 23.69 0.29 -6.90
N ILE A 21 22.44 -0.08 -6.63
CA ILE A 21 21.53 0.60 -5.70
C ILE A 21 20.93 -0.47 -4.77
N PRO A 22 20.80 -0.21 -3.46
CA PRO A 22 20.13 -1.13 -2.53
C PRO A 22 18.67 -1.41 -2.94
N PRO A 23 18.08 -2.53 -2.50
CA PRO A 23 16.68 -2.82 -2.78
C PRO A 23 15.76 -1.75 -2.17
N ASN A 24 14.68 -1.42 -2.88
CA ASN A 24 13.70 -0.42 -2.46
C ASN A 24 12.37 -1.12 -2.15
N TYR A 25 12.22 -1.59 -0.91
CA TYR A 25 11.07 -2.36 -0.45
C TYR A 25 10.28 -1.68 0.68
N SER A 26 10.73 -0.57 1.25
CA SER A 26 10.02 0.11 2.34
C SER A 26 9.29 1.33 1.81
N ASN A 27 7.97 1.42 2.06
CA ASN A 27 7.19 2.61 1.77
C ASN A 27 7.39 3.67 2.87
N ASP A 28 7.74 3.26 4.09
CA ASP A 28 8.01 4.17 5.21
C ASP A 28 9.35 4.91 5.06
N GLU A 29 10.35 4.29 4.43
CA GLU A 29 11.64 4.96 4.20
C GLU A 29 11.56 6.00 3.08
N GLU A 30 12.27 7.12 3.27
CA GLU A 30 12.33 8.23 2.31
C GLU A 30 13.78 8.66 2.06
N ASN A 31 14.07 9.21 0.88
CA ASN A 31 15.27 10.01 0.65
C ASN A 31 14.99 11.51 0.79
N GLU A 32 16.04 12.27 1.09
CA GLU A 32 15.99 13.72 0.97
C GLU A 32 15.93 14.13 -0.52
N VAL A 33 15.07 15.09 -0.83
CA VAL A 33 14.92 15.68 -2.16
C VAL A 33 15.32 17.15 -2.05
N PRO A 34 16.36 17.61 -2.76
CA PRO A 34 16.84 18.97 -2.63
C PRO A 34 15.83 19.99 -3.17
N GLU A 35 15.63 21.09 -2.44
CA GLU A 35 14.81 22.24 -2.87
C GLU A 35 15.40 22.92 -4.11
N MET A 36 16.72 22.85 -4.31
CA MET A 36 17.39 23.34 -5.51
C MET A 36 18.38 22.29 -6.01
N GLU A 37 18.20 21.85 -7.24
CA GLU A 37 19.13 20.98 -7.96
C GLU A 37 19.75 21.75 -9.11
N ALA A 38 21.02 22.15 -8.97
CA ALA A 38 21.70 22.96 -9.96
C ALA A 38 22.27 22.11 -11.10
N PHE A 39 22.16 22.58 -12.35
CA PHE A 39 22.79 21.93 -13.51
C PHE A 39 24.29 22.24 -13.63
N GLY A 40 24.82 23.13 -12.78
CA GLY A 40 26.21 23.57 -12.80
C GLY A 40 26.44 24.75 -11.87
N LEU A 41 27.35 25.66 -12.26
CA LEU A 41 27.63 26.87 -11.49
C LEU A 41 26.47 27.87 -11.57
N ILE A 42 25.97 28.30 -10.41
CA ILE A 42 24.93 29.32 -10.31
C ILE A 42 25.60 30.71 -10.29
N PRO A 43 25.23 31.64 -11.20
CA PRO A 43 25.73 33.00 -11.18
C PRO A 43 25.38 33.72 -9.87
N ARG A 44 26.26 34.60 -9.38
CA ARG A 44 26.01 35.38 -8.14
C ARG A 44 24.73 36.23 -8.18
N GLY A 45 24.27 36.62 -9.37
CA GLY A 45 23.04 37.39 -9.56
C GLY A 45 21.76 36.56 -9.65
N PHE A 46 21.84 35.22 -9.57
CA PHE A 46 20.65 34.37 -9.56
C PHE A 46 19.82 34.62 -8.31
N ASN A 47 18.55 34.95 -8.49
CA ASN A 47 17.59 35.10 -7.42
C ASN A 47 16.42 34.12 -7.64
N PRO A 48 16.26 33.08 -6.80
CA PRO A 48 15.16 32.14 -6.90
C PRO A 48 13.77 32.79 -6.87
N ARG A 49 13.65 34.00 -6.31
CA ARG A 49 12.37 34.72 -6.19
C ARG A 49 11.84 35.25 -7.52
N ASP A 50 12.68 35.31 -8.55
CA ASP A 50 12.28 35.77 -9.88
C ASP A 50 11.49 34.70 -10.65
N TYR A 51 11.58 33.45 -10.20
CA TYR A 51 10.91 32.31 -10.80
C TYR A 51 9.58 32.01 -10.12
N LEU A 52 8.80 31.15 -10.77
CA LEU A 52 7.56 30.65 -10.21
C LEU A 52 7.87 29.86 -8.94
N ARG A 53 7.14 30.16 -7.86
CA ARG A 53 7.30 29.50 -6.57
C ARG A 53 5.94 29.12 -6.02
N VAL A 54 5.80 27.87 -5.61
CA VAL A 54 4.59 27.40 -4.92
C VAL A 54 4.48 28.07 -3.56
N VAL A 55 3.29 28.59 -3.28
CA VAL A 55 2.88 29.19 -2.01
C VAL A 55 2.07 28.18 -1.21
N ASP A 56 1.09 27.53 -1.84
CA ASP A 56 0.23 26.53 -1.19
C ASP A 56 -0.26 25.47 -2.20
N ILE A 57 -0.72 24.33 -1.69
CA ILE A 57 -1.28 23.25 -2.48
C ILE A 57 -2.55 22.70 -1.82
N TYR A 58 -3.68 22.83 -2.51
CA TYR A 58 -4.97 22.27 -2.11
C TYR A 58 -5.20 20.93 -2.79
N MET A 59 -5.36 19.88 -1.99
CA MET A 59 -5.48 18.50 -2.48
C MET A 59 -6.94 18.04 -2.65
N PHE A 60 -7.93 18.87 -2.30
CA PHE A 60 -9.36 18.53 -2.26
C PHE A 60 -9.61 17.14 -1.63
N LYS A 61 -9.13 16.96 -0.40
CA LYS A 61 -8.91 15.67 0.27
C LYS A 61 -9.88 15.37 1.41
N GLU A 62 -10.78 16.29 1.74
CA GLU A 62 -11.80 16.05 2.75
C GLU A 62 -12.79 14.98 2.27
N PRO A 63 -13.41 14.19 3.17
CA PRO A 63 -14.30 13.09 2.77
C PRO A 63 -15.43 13.52 1.84
N GLN A 64 -16.02 14.70 2.05
CA GLN A 64 -17.09 15.29 1.25
C GLN A 64 -16.63 15.95 -0.05
N GLU A 65 -15.31 16.06 -0.28
CA GLU A 65 -14.77 16.68 -1.49
C GLU A 65 -14.70 15.69 -2.66
N ILE A 66 -14.66 16.26 -3.86
CA ILE A 66 -14.79 15.54 -5.13
C ILE A 66 -13.84 14.34 -5.25
N ASN A 67 -12.59 14.45 -4.81
CA ASN A 67 -11.63 13.37 -5.02
C ASN A 67 -11.99 12.12 -4.22
N LYS A 68 -12.29 12.23 -2.92
CA LYS A 68 -12.60 11.05 -2.11
C LYS A 68 -13.96 10.44 -2.47
N GLN A 69 -14.93 11.28 -2.79
CA GLN A 69 -16.25 10.86 -3.25
C GLN A 69 -16.16 10.09 -4.58
N GLU A 70 -15.52 10.65 -5.61
CA GLU A 70 -15.44 10.02 -6.92
C GLU A 70 -14.52 8.78 -6.94
N HIS A 71 -13.54 8.71 -6.04
CA HIS A 71 -12.64 7.55 -5.94
C HIS A 71 -13.14 6.48 -4.97
N HIS A 72 -14.31 6.63 -4.33
CA HIS A 72 -14.83 5.68 -3.33
C HIS A 72 -13.81 5.41 -2.22
N THR A 73 -13.24 6.49 -1.67
CA THR A 73 -12.22 6.49 -0.62
C THR A 73 -12.57 7.45 0.54
N ASP A 74 -13.80 7.95 0.57
CA ASP A 74 -14.37 8.81 1.61
C ASP A 74 -14.58 8.09 2.95
N LYS A 75 -14.80 6.76 2.92
CA LYS A 75 -14.97 5.95 4.13
C LYS A 75 -13.70 5.81 4.98
N TYR A 76 -12.51 5.91 4.38
CA TYR A 76 -11.25 5.76 5.12
C TYR A 76 -11.09 6.89 6.14
N TYR A 77 -10.94 6.52 7.41
CA TYR A 77 -10.60 7.44 8.48
C TYR A 77 -9.11 7.81 8.42
N ASN A 78 -8.78 8.65 7.45
CA ASN A 78 -7.41 9.14 7.20
C ASN A 78 -7.46 10.57 6.65
N PRO A 79 -6.69 11.53 7.21
CA PRO A 79 -6.72 12.94 6.81
C PRO A 79 -5.96 13.26 5.51
N ARG A 80 -5.28 12.28 4.91
CA ARG A 80 -4.55 12.45 3.64
C ARG A 80 -5.48 12.20 2.45
N LEU A 81 -5.02 12.62 1.27
CA LEU A 81 -5.70 12.28 0.03
C LEU A 81 -5.49 10.78 -0.26
N ILE A 82 -6.59 10.08 -0.56
CA ILE A 82 -6.58 8.68 -0.98
C ILE A 82 -7.33 8.62 -2.30
N VAL A 83 -6.68 8.11 -3.34
CA VAL A 83 -7.26 7.96 -4.67
C VAL A 83 -7.02 6.53 -5.17
N ARG A 84 -7.75 6.14 -6.22
CA ARG A 84 -7.57 4.86 -6.91
C ARG A 84 -6.88 5.07 -8.26
N ARG A 85 -5.96 4.19 -8.62
CA ARG A 85 -5.16 4.31 -9.84
C ARG A 85 -6.02 4.31 -11.11
N GLY A 86 -5.51 4.86 -12.22
CA GLY A 86 -6.21 4.83 -13.51
C GLY A 86 -7.45 5.72 -13.60
N GLN A 87 -7.70 6.56 -12.59
CA GLN A 87 -8.78 7.54 -12.54
C GLN A 87 -8.19 8.91 -12.22
N ALA A 88 -8.80 9.96 -12.77
CA ALA A 88 -8.30 11.32 -12.59
C ALA A 88 -8.77 11.92 -11.27
N PHE A 89 -7.89 12.65 -10.61
CA PHE A 89 -8.19 13.46 -9.42
C PHE A 89 -7.72 14.91 -9.62
N GLN A 90 -8.15 15.81 -8.75
CA GLN A 90 -7.86 17.23 -8.86
C GLN A 90 -6.96 17.75 -7.74
N ILE A 91 -6.07 18.68 -8.05
CA ILE A 91 -5.36 19.50 -7.06
C ILE A 91 -5.34 20.95 -7.54
N GLN A 92 -5.13 21.89 -6.63
CA GLN A 92 -4.86 23.28 -6.96
C GLN A 92 -3.51 23.71 -6.39
N ILE A 93 -2.73 24.40 -7.20
CA ILE A 93 -1.42 24.93 -6.83
C ILE A 93 -1.51 26.44 -6.89
N ASP A 94 -1.19 27.08 -5.79
CA ASP A 94 -1.12 28.53 -5.68
C ASP A 94 0.34 28.95 -5.78
N PHE A 95 0.62 29.88 -6.70
CA PHE A 95 1.97 30.41 -6.91
C PHE A 95 2.13 31.84 -6.36
N ASN A 96 3.38 32.32 -6.33
CA ASN A 96 3.72 33.69 -5.97
C ASN A 96 3.24 34.74 -7.01
N ARG A 97 3.00 34.33 -8.25
CA ARG A 97 2.51 35.16 -9.36
C ARG A 97 1.74 34.32 -10.37
N PRO A 98 1.01 34.93 -11.33
CA PRO A 98 0.34 34.17 -12.37
C PRO A 98 1.31 33.32 -13.19
N TYR A 99 0.90 32.08 -13.48
CA TYR A 99 1.62 31.13 -14.34
C TYR A 99 1.61 31.59 -15.79
N LYS A 100 2.78 31.71 -16.43
CA LYS A 100 2.97 32.13 -17.82
C LYS A 100 3.50 30.97 -18.66
N PRO A 101 2.66 30.29 -19.47
CA PRO A 101 3.07 29.11 -20.22
C PRO A 101 4.23 29.33 -21.19
N GLU A 102 4.46 30.56 -21.64
CA GLU A 102 5.54 30.88 -22.57
C GLU A 102 6.93 30.86 -21.92
N THR A 103 7.00 31.09 -20.60
CA THR A 103 8.26 31.23 -19.87
C THR A 103 8.43 30.26 -18.71
N ASP A 104 7.31 29.83 -18.12
CA ASP A 104 7.30 28.98 -16.93
C ASP A 104 7.08 27.53 -17.32
N GLN A 105 7.97 26.66 -16.85
CA GLN A 105 7.82 25.22 -16.94
C GLN A 105 7.85 24.62 -15.55
N PHE A 106 6.87 23.77 -15.26
CA PHE A 106 6.82 23.03 -14.01
C PHE A 106 6.17 21.66 -14.25
N TRP A 107 6.40 20.73 -13.34
CA TRP A 107 5.78 19.40 -13.31
C TRP A 107 5.55 18.95 -11.88
N LEU A 108 4.79 17.87 -11.71
CA LEU A 108 4.65 17.20 -10.43
C LEU A 108 5.61 16.02 -10.35
N GLU A 109 6.09 15.72 -9.16
CA GLU A 109 6.93 14.56 -8.91
C GLU A 109 6.33 13.72 -7.79
N PHE A 110 6.09 12.45 -8.07
CA PHE A 110 5.62 11.48 -7.08
C PHE A 110 6.78 10.54 -6.76
N LEU A 111 7.13 10.42 -5.48
CA LEU A 111 8.26 9.62 -5.01
C LEU A 111 7.83 8.62 -3.95
N MET A 112 8.41 7.43 -4.00
CA MET A 112 8.16 6.35 -3.04
C MET A 112 9.47 5.61 -2.69
N GLY A 113 9.67 5.39 -1.38
CA GLY A 113 10.85 4.71 -0.86
C GLY A 113 12.11 5.59 -0.80
N ARG A 114 13.19 4.99 -0.29
CA ARG A 114 14.52 5.63 -0.15
C ARG A 114 15.34 5.65 -1.44
N TYR A 115 15.08 4.75 -2.38
CA TYR A 115 15.84 4.68 -3.64
C TYR A 115 14.93 4.76 -4.88
N PRO A 116 14.18 5.87 -5.03
CA PRO A 116 13.20 6.00 -6.09
C PRO A 116 13.88 6.09 -7.47
N GLN A 117 13.32 5.38 -8.45
CA GLN A 117 13.84 5.28 -9.81
C GLN A 117 12.71 5.32 -10.84
N GLN A 118 12.91 6.06 -11.93
CA GLN A 118 11.89 6.26 -12.95
C GLN A 118 11.52 4.97 -13.69
N ASN A 119 12.53 4.19 -14.09
CA ASN A 119 12.35 2.90 -14.77
C ASN A 119 11.72 1.80 -13.89
N LYS A 120 11.64 2.04 -12.56
CA LYS A 120 10.97 1.16 -11.60
C LYS A 120 9.60 1.69 -11.15
N GLY A 121 9.19 2.86 -11.66
CA GLY A 121 7.91 3.50 -11.30
C GLY A 121 7.86 4.07 -9.88
N THR A 122 9.00 4.19 -9.18
CA THR A 122 9.09 4.72 -7.80
C THR A 122 9.48 6.20 -7.76
N TYR A 123 9.95 6.75 -8.88
CA TYR A 123 10.01 8.19 -9.17
C TYR A 123 9.16 8.46 -10.42
N ILE A 124 8.16 9.34 -10.32
CA ILE A 124 7.20 9.58 -11.39
C ILE A 124 7.13 11.08 -11.65
N PRO A 125 7.84 11.58 -12.68
CA PRO A 125 7.65 12.94 -13.17
C PRO A 125 6.37 13.02 -14.02
N ILE A 126 5.45 13.90 -13.64
CA ILE A 126 4.15 14.09 -14.29
C ILE A 126 4.17 15.44 -14.99
N LEU A 127 4.42 15.40 -16.30
CA LEU A 127 4.43 16.59 -17.14
C LEU A 127 3.01 17.13 -17.35
N ILE A 128 2.91 18.46 -17.42
CA ILE A 128 1.66 19.14 -17.73
C ILE A 128 1.46 19.15 -19.25
N GLY A 129 0.38 18.53 -19.71
CA GLY A 129 0.00 18.46 -21.12
C GLY A 129 -1.39 19.04 -21.39
N ASN A 130 -1.79 19.01 -22.67
CA ASN A 130 -3.09 19.52 -23.11
C ASN A 130 -4.21 18.48 -23.00
N VAL A 131 -3.85 17.19 -23.04
CA VAL A 131 -4.78 16.05 -23.08
C VAL A 131 -4.29 14.96 -22.12
N LEU A 132 -5.23 14.40 -21.35
CA LEU A 132 -4.98 13.23 -20.52
C LEU A 132 -5.27 11.98 -21.36
N LYS A 133 -4.31 11.04 -21.40
CA LYS A 133 -4.51 9.74 -22.01
C LYS A 133 -5.03 8.77 -20.95
N PRO A 134 -6.12 8.01 -21.22
CA PRO A 134 -6.62 7.01 -20.29
C PRO A 134 -5.51 6.02 -19.87
N GLY A 135 -5.40 5.78 -18.56
CA GLY A 135 -4.47 4.80 -18.00
C GLY A 135 -2.98 5.16 -18.06
N GLN A 136 -2.62 6.39 -18.42
CA GLN A 136 -1.24 6.88 -18.43
C GLN A 136 -1.06 8.07 -17.50
N TRP A 137 0.13 8.19 -16.89
CA TRP A 137 0.47 9.36 -16.09
C TRP A 137 0.42 10.63 -16.93
N GLY A 138 -0.25 11.66 -16.41
CA GLY A 138 -0.28 12.98 -17.01
C GLY A 138 -1.09 13.95 -16.17
N ALA A 139 -0.85 15.25 -16.37
CA ALA A 139 -1.64 16.30 -15.75
C ALA A 139 -2.11 17.30 -16.80
N LYS A 140 -3.30 17.87 -16.60
CA LYS A 140 -3.90 18.88 -17.48
C LYS A 140 -4.39 20.03 -16.64
N ILE A 141 -4.11 21.25 -17.08
CA ILE A 141 -4.70 22.44 -16.45
C ILE A 141 -6.17 22.54 -16.86
N ILE A 142 -7.07 22.52 -15.88
CA ILE A 142 -8.53 22.61 -16.08
C ILE A 142 -9.10 23.98 -15.69
N HIS A 143 -8.42 24.71 -14.81
CA HIS A 143 -8.78 26.07 -14.43
C HIS A 143 -7.53 26.91 -14.17
N ARG A 144 -7.59 28.20 -14.49
CA ARG A 144 -6.54 29.18 -14.18
C ARG A 144 -7.20 30.46 -13.69
N GLU A 145 -6.81 30.91 -12.51
CA GLU A 145 -7.37 32.10 -11.91
C GLU A 145 -6.32 32.78 -11.05
N ASN A 146 -6.02 34.05 -11.34
CA ASN A 146 -4.98 34.83 -10.65
C ASN A 146 -3.64 34.07 -10.60
N ASN A 147 -3.20 33.70 -9.40
CA ASN A 147 -1.95 32.97 -9.16
C ASN A 147 -2.17 31.44 -9.01
N SER A 148 -3.40 30.99 -9.14
CA SER A 148 -3.81 29.61 -8.88
C SER A 148 -4.04 28.86 -10.18
N ILE A 149 -3.57 27.61 -10.21
CA ILE A 149 -3.87 26.66 -11.27
C ILE A 149 -4.57 25.45 -10.68
N ARG A 150 -5.64 24.97 -11.32
CA ARG A 150 -6.25 23.69 -10.99
C ARG A 150 -5.83 22.65 -12.02
N LEU A 151 -5.31 21.54 -11.54
CA LEU A 151 -4.85 20.41 -12.33
C LEU A 151 -5.83 19.26 -12.18
N SER A 152 -6.12 18.58 -13.30
CA SER A 152 -6.62 17.21 -13.31
C SER A 152 -5.45 16.29 -13.61
N ILE A 153 -5.20 15.32 -12.73
CA ILE A 153 -4.06 14.41 -12.77
C ILE A 153 -4.59 12.99 -13.02
N MET A 154 -4.14 12.35 -14.09
CA MET A 154 -4.39 10.94 -14.37
C MET A 154 -3.19 10.12 -13.90
N SER A 155 -3.45 9.08 -13.11
CA SER A 155 -2.45 8.07 -12.76
C SER A 155 -2.50 6.89 -13.74
N SER A 156 -1.39 6.17 -13.88
CA SER A 156 -1.37 4.96 -14.70
C SER A 156 -2.20 3.82 -14.07
N THR A 157 -2.86 3.00 -14.89
CA THR A 157 -3.60 1.82 -14.41
C THR A 157 -2.70 0.72 -13.85
N THR A 158 -1.38 0.79 -14.10
CA THR A 158 -0.39 -0.12 -13.53
C THR A 158 0.43 0.54 -12.42
N CYS A 159 -0.03 1.69 -11.89
CA CYS A 159 0.65 2.39 -10.82
C CYS A 159 0.88 1.47 -9.61
N ILE A 160 2.04 1.67 -8.96
CA ILE A 160 2.37 1.07 -7.67
C ILE A 160 1.35 1.54 -6.63
N ILE A 161 0.92 0.62 -5.77
CA ILE A 161 0.02 0.92 -4.65
C ILE A 161 0.84 1.30 -3.41
N GLY A 162 0.41 2.36 -2.73
CA GLY A 162 1.04 2.83 -1.51
C GLY A 162 0.94 4.34 -1.32
N LYS A 163 1.71 4.85 -0.35
CA LYS A 163 1.81 6.26 0.00
C LYS A 163 2.94 6.93 -0.79
N PHE A 164 2.61 7.92 -1.59
CA PHE A 164 3.57 8.73 -2.35
C PHE A 164 3.77 10.08 -1.68
N ARG A 165 5.00 10.56 -1.75
CA ARG A 165 5.32 11.96 -1.50
C ARG A 165 5.11 12.74 -2.78
N MET A 166 4.51 13.93 -2.66
CA MET A 166 4.30 14.82 -3.79
C MET A 166 5.23 16.04 -3.69
N TYR A 167 5.81 16.41 -4.83
CA TYR A 167 6.56 17.66 -5.00
C TYR A 167 6.08 18.38 -6.26
N VAL A 168 6.22 19.70 -6.26
CA VAL A 168 6.10 20.52 -7.47
C VAL A 168 7.50 21.02 -7.82
N ALA A 169 7.93 20.75 -9.04
CA ALA A 169 9.25 21.09 -9.55
C ALA A 169 9.10 22.15 -10.65
N VAL A 170 9.86 23.24 -10.56
CA VAL A 170 9.88 24.37 -11.49
C VAL A 170 11.24 24.42 -12.16
N LEU A 171 11.26 24.44 -13.49
CA LEU A 171 12.49 24.57 -14.26
C LEU A 171 12.99 26.01 -14.23
N THR A 172 14.29 26.15 -14.04
CA THR A 172 15.01 27.40 -14.26
C THR A 172 16.19 27.14 -15.21
N PRO A 173 16.78 28.18 -15.82
CA PRO A 173 17.99 28.03 -16.62
C PRO A 173 19.19 27.42 -15.88
N PHE A 174 19.18 27.44 -14.54
CA PHE A 174 20.31 27.03 -13.70
C PHE A 174 20.06 25.73 -12.94
N GLY A 175 18.86 25.16 -13.03
CA GLY A 175 18.47 24.00 -12.24
C GLY A 175 16.98 23.89 -11.99
N ILE A 176 16.61 22.99 -11.09
CA ILE A 176 15.23 22.67 -10.72
C ILE A 176 14.97 23.18 -9.31
N LEU A 177 13.95 24.04 -9.17
CA LEU A 177 13.43 24.47 -7.87
C LEU A 177 12.26 23.58 -7.46
N ARG A 178 12.32 22.96 -6.29
CA ARG A 178 11.28 22.07 -5.75
C ARG A 178 10.63 22.63 -4.50
N THR A 179 9.39 22.24 -4.26
CA THR A 179 8.75 22.41 -2.95
C THR A 179 9.51 21.66 -1.86
N ARG A 180 9.40 22.15 -0.61
CA ARG A 180 9.91 21.43 0.55
C ARG A 180 9.13 20.14 0.78
N ARG A 181 9.72 19.17 1.47
CA ARG A 181 8.99 17.99 1.96
C ARG A 181 7.79 18.45 2.81
N ASN A 182 6.59 18.10 2.37
CA ASN A 182 5.35 18.40 3.08
C ASN A 182 4.52 17.13 3.22
N SER A 183 4.36 16.60 4.44
CA SER A 183 3.55 15.41 4.67
C SER A 183 2.07 15.65 4.44
N ALA A 184 1.59 16.91 4.52
CA ALA A 184 0.21 17.31 4.22
C ALA A 184 -0.26 16.98 2.81
N THR A 185 0.69 16.84 1.88
CA THR A 185 0.45 16.52 0.46
C THR A 185 0.83 15.09 0.10
N ASP A 186 1.11 14.23 1.08
CA ASP A 186 1.25 12.80 0.83
C ASP A 186 -0.09 12.24 0.32
N ILE A 187 0.00 11.35 -0.65
CA ILE A 187 -1.15 10.78 -1.35
C ILE A 187 -1.06 9.26 -1.37
N TYR A 188 -2.14 8.59 -0.97
CA TYR A 188 -2.27 7.15 -1.14
C TYR A 188 -2.90 6.88 -2.50
N ILE A 189 -2.30 5.95 -3.25
CA ILE A 189 -2.89 5.43 -4.49
C ILE A 189 -3.19 3.95 -4.27
N LEU A 190 -4.46 3.57 -4.45
CA LEU A 190 -5.01 2.22 -4.26
C LEU A 190 -5.36 1.54 -5.59
N PHE A 191 -5.63 0.23 -5.54
CA PHE A 191 -6.22 -0.48 -6.68
C PHE A 191 -7.61 0.08 -7.02
N ASN A 192 -7.99 -0.03 -8.29
CA ASN A 192 -9.23 0.54 -8.80
C ASN A 192 -10.19 -0.50 -9.42
N PRO A 193 -11.09 -1.10 -8.62
CA PRO A 193 -12.17 -1.95 -9.12
C PRO A 193 -13.16 -1.26 -10.07
N TRP A 194 -13.21 0.08 -10.08
CA TRP A 194 -14.08 0.86 -10.98
C TRP A 194 -13.43 1.18 -12.33
N CYS A 195 -12.12 0.98 -12.47
CA CYS A 195 -11.41 1.28 -13.72
C CYS A 195 -11.32 0.03 -14.61
N GLN A 196 -11.97 0.06 -15.78
CA GLN A 196 -11.97 -1.03 -16.76
C GLN A 196 -10.57 -1.49 -17.22
N LEU A 197 -9.57 -0.63 -17.09
CA LEU A 197 -8.18 -0.90 -17.48
C LEU A 197 -7.32 -1.39 -16.32
N ASP A 198 -7.88 -1.50 -15.10
CA ASP A 198 -7.21 -2.07 -13.95
C ASP A 198 -7.34 -3.60 -13.95
N ALA A 199 -6.29 -4.29 -13.51
CA ALA A 199 -6.27 -5.74 -13.37
C ALA A 199 -7.29 -6.29 -12.36
N VAL A 200 -7.83 -5.45 -11.45
CA VAL A 200 -8.84 -5.84 -10.47
C VAL A 200 -10.24 -5.29 -10.78
N TYR A 201 -10.48 -4.89 -12.02
CA TYR A 201 -11.78 -4.38 -12.46
C TYR A 201 -12.92 -5.35 -12.15
N LEU A 202 -14.04 -4.81 -11.69
CA LEU A 202 -15.28 -5.53 -11.46
C LEU A 202 -16.44 -4.70 -12.03
N ASP A 203 -17.21 -5.29 -12.94
CA ASP A 203 -18.20 -4.57 -13.75
C ASP A 203 -19.54 -4.33 -13.04
N ASP A 204 -19.87 -5.17 -12.05
CA ASP A 204 -21.07 -5.04 -11.24
C ASP A 204 -20.87 -4.12 -10.01
N GLU A 205 -21.77 -3.16 -9.82
CA GLU A 205 -21.72 -2.22 -8.68
C GLU A 205 -21.99 -2.92 -7.34
N LYS A 206 -22.91 -3.88 -7.29
CA LYS A 206 -23.23 -4.59 -6.04
C LYS A 206 -22.08 -5.48 -5.61
N GLU A 207 -21.36 -6.07 -6.55
CA GLU A 207 -20.15 -6.82 -6.26
C GLU A 207 -19.02 -5.91 -5.77
N ARG A 208 -18.88 -4.69 -6.30
CA ARG A 208 -17.91 -3.70 -5.78
C ARG A 208 -18.27 -3.24 -4.37
N GLU A 209 -19.54 -2.96 -4.13
CA GLU A 209 -20.04 -2.66 -2.78
C GLU A 209 -19.73 -3.81 -1.81
N GLU A 210 -20.06 -5.05 -2.17
CA GLU A 210 -19.86 -6.21 -1.29
C GLU A 210 -18.39 -6.60 -1.11
N TYR A 211 -17.61 -6.69 -2.18
CA TYR A 211 -16.26 -7.25 -2.14
C TYR A 211 -15.17 -6.23 -1.88
N VAL A 212 -15.49 -4.93 -1.81
CA VAL A 212 -14.53 -3.84 -1.55
C VAL A 212 -15.01 -2.93 -0.43
N LEU A 213 -16.25 -2.44 -0.51
CA LEU A 213 -16.75 -1.37 0.37
C LEU A 213 -17.50 -1.85 1.60
N ASN A 214 -17.91 -3.11 1.66
CA ASN A 214 -18.49 -3.71 2.86
C ASN A 214 -17.36 -4.05 3.84
N ASP A 215 -17.41 -3.46 5.02
CA ASP A 215 -16.40 -3.58 6.08
C ASP A 215 -16.80 -4.57 7.19
N VAL A 216 -17.93 -5.24 6.99
CA VAL A 216 -18.38 -6.36 7.80
C VAL A 216 -18.66 -7.57 6.90
N GLY A 217 -18.56 -8.77 7.46
CA GLY A 217 -18.83 -9.99 6.72
C GLY A 217 -19.27 -11.14 7.60
N ILE A 218 -19.50 -12.28 6.97
CA ILE A 218 -19.93 -13.51 7.63
C ILE A 218 -18.88 -14.60 7.39
N VAL A 219 -18.51 -15.28 8.46
CA VAL A 219 -17.70 -16.50 8.46
C VAL A 219 -18.64 -17.68 8.74
N PHE A 220 -18.74 -18.58 7.76
CA PHE A 220 -19.45 -19.84 7.95
C PHE A 220 -18.55 -20.86 8.67
N HIS A 221 -19.14 -21.67 9.54
CA HIS A 221 -18.46 -22.73 10.30
C HIS A 221 -19.48 -23.81 10.71
N GLY A 222 -19.10 -24.70 11.62
CA GLY A 222 -19.92 -25.85 12.00
C GLY A 222 -19.64 -27.04 11.08
N ASN A 223 -20.67 -27.80 10.74
CA ASN A 223 -20.58 -28.90 9.78
C ASN A 223 -21.65 -28.74 8.68
N VAL A 224 -21.63 -29.61 7.67
CA VAL A 224 -22.55 -29.51 6.52
C VAL A 224 -24.03 -29.70 6.89
N GLU A 225 -24.30 -30.38 8.00
CA GLU A 225 -25.66 -30.64 8.50
C GLU A 225 -26.15 -29.55 9.48
N ASP A 226 -25.23 -28.84 10.13
CA ASP A 226 -25.47 -27.75 11.10
C ASP A 226 -24.54 -26.57 10.78
N VAL A 227 -24.86 -25.86 9.69
CA VAL A 227 -24.12 -24.67 9.23
C VAL A 227 -24.37 -23.50 10.17
N LYS A 228 -23.29 -23.01 10.76
CA LYS A 228 -23.30 -21.84 11.66
C LYS A 228 -22.63 -20.65 11.00
N SER A 229 -23.03 -19.46 11.42
CA SER A 229 -22.46 -18.21 10.95
C SER A 229 -21.96 -17.37 12.13
N ARG A 230 -20.87 -16.65 11.92
CA ARG A 230 -20.36 -15.63 12.82
C ARG A 230 -20.09 -14.36 12.03
N SER A 231 -20.45 -13.21 12.58
CA SER A 231 -20.07 -11.91 12.01
C SER A 231 -18.58 -11.64 12.23
N TRP A 232 -17.94 -11.00 11.25
CA TRP A 232 -16.55 -10.57 11.32
C TRP A 232 -16.44 -9.11 10.90
N SER A 233 -15.83 -8.28 11.74
CA SER A 233 -15.49 -6.91 11.36
C SER A 233 -14.18 -6.91 10.56
N TYR A 234 -14.27 -6.62 9.26
CA TYR A 234 -13.06 -6.39 8.46
C TYR A 234 -12.43 -5.06 8.83
N GLY A 235 -13.23 -4.00 8.97
CA GLY A 235 -12.80 -2.68 9.43
C GLY A 235 -11.69 -2.05 8.59
N GLN A 236 -11.66 -2.30 7.27
CA GLN A 236 -10.57 -1.82 6.39
C GLN A 236 -10.44 -0.28 6.31
N PHE A 237 -11.46 0.45 6.77
CA PHE A 237 -11.53 1.90 6.76
C PHE A 237 -11.20 2.55 8.11
N GLU A 238 -11.00 1.75 9.16
CA GLU A 238 -10.64 2.24 10.49
C GLU A 238 -9.26 2.93 10.49
N GLU A 239 -9.03 3.77 11.50
CA GLU A 239 -7.78 4.53 11.64
C GLU A 239 -6.56 3.60 11.58
N ASN A 240 -5.53 4.02 10.86
CA ASN A 240 -4.24 3.31 10.73
C ASN A 240 -4.28 1.92 10.09
N ILE A 241 -5.44 1.36 9.71
CA ILE A 241 -5.50 0.04 9.04
C ILE A 241 -4.83 0.08 7.67
N LEU A 242 -5.00 1.17 6.91
CA LEU A 242 -4.31 1.33 5.63
C LEU A 242 -2.78 1.37 5.82
N ASP A 243 -2.29 2.13 6.80
CA ASP A 243 -0.85 2.19 7.10
C ASP A 243 -0.31 0.84 7.63
N ALA A 244 -1.10 0.11 8.42
CA ALA A 244 -0.77 -1.25 8.85
C ALA A 244 -0.64 -2.21 7.66
N CYS A 245 -1.51 -2.09 6.65
CA CYS A 245 -1.41 -2.88 5.42
C CYS A 245 -0.15 -2.54 4.59
N LEU A 246 0.22 -1.26 4.49
CA LEU A 246 1.47 -0.87 3.84
C LEU A 246 2.70 -1.40 4.60
N PHE A 247 2.66 -1.31 5.93
CA PHE A 247 3.71 -1.85 6.80
C PHE A 247 3.86 -3.37 6.69
N LEU A 248 2.77 -4.11 6.53
CA LEU A 248 2.82 -5.56 6.29
C LEU A 248 3.64 -5.87 5.03
N MET A 249 3.43 -5.13 3.94
CA MET A 249 4.23 -5.30 2.71
C MET A 249 5.70 -4.89 2.90
N ASP A 250 5.97 -3.87 3.72
CA ASP A 250 7.34 -3.46 4.08
C ASP A 250 8.05 -4.56 4.87
N LYS A 251 7.35 -5.18 5.83
CA LYS A 251 7.86 -6.31 6.62
C LYS A 251 8.09 -7.56 5.78
N ALA A 252 7.26 -7.79 4.77
CA ALA A 252 7.45 -8.86 3.80
C ALA A 252 8.59 -8.57 2.79
N GLU A 253 9.28 -7.43 2.92
CA GLU A 253 10.32 -6.97 2.00
C GLU A 253 9.88 -6.98 0.53
N LEU A 254 8.58 -6.73 0.29
CA LEU A 254 8.04 -6.71 -1.06
C LEU A 254 8.54 -5.46 -1.79
N GLU A 255 9.43 -5.64 -2.77
CA GLU A 255 9.95 -4.57 -3.61
C GLU A 255 8.81 -3.67 -4.11
N LEU A 256 8.96 -2.34 -3.95
CA LEU A 256 7.91 -1.37 -4.25
C LEU A 256 7.42 -1.48 -5.70
N SER A 257 8.33 -1.73 -6.64
CA SER A 257 8.01 -1.94 -8.06
C SER A 257 7.05 -3.13 -8.32
N GLY A 258 6.96 -4.07 -7.38
CA GLY A 258 6.03 -5.20 -7.43
C GLY A 258 4.63 -4.90 -6.89
N ARG A 259 4.44 -3.81 -6.13
CA ARG A 259 3.17 -3.50 -5.45
C ARG A 259 2.07 -2.95 -6.35
N GLY A 260 2.33 -2.79 -7.64
CA GLY A 260 1.29 -2.55 -8.65
C GLY A 260 0.64 -3.84 -9.18
N ASN A 261 1.14 -5.02 -8.81
CA ASN A 261 0.65 -6.29 -9.32
C ASN A 261 -0.16 -7.03 -8.25
N PRO A 262 -1.48 -7.23 -8.44
CA PRO A 262 -2.33 -7.87 -7.44
C PRO A 262 -1.93 -9.33 -7.18
N ILE A 263 -1.42 -10.05 -8.19
CA ILE A 263 -0.96 -11.44 -8.02
C ILE A 263 0.23 -11.51 -7.06
N LYS A 264 1.20 -10.60 -7.20
CA LYS A 264 2.37 -10.55 -6.32
C LYS A 264 1.97 -10.18 -4.90
N ILE A 265 1.09 -9.19 -4.74
CA ILE A 265 0.57 -8.80 -3.43
C ILE A 265 -0.16 -9.96 -2.77
N CYS A 266 -1.10 -10.61 -3.45
CA CYS A 266 -1.83 -11.75 -2.90
C CYS A 266 -0.90 -12.87 -2.46
N ARG A 267 0.10 -13.23 -3.28
CA ARG A 267 1.06 -14.28 -2.97
C ARG A 267 1.92 -13.96 -1.75
N VAL A 268 2.46 -12.74 -1.67
CA VAL A 268 3.32 -12.33 -0.55
C VAL A 268 2.49 -12.19 0.72
N ALA A 269 1.35 -11.52 0.66
CA ALA A 269 0.48 -11.33 1.81
C ALA A 269 -0.06 -12.67 2.35
N SER A 270 -0.44 -13.63 1.49
CA SER A 270 -0.86 -14.96 1.96
C SER A 270 0.23 -15.71 2.73
N ALA A 271 1.51 -15.47 2.41
CA ALA A 271 2.63 -16.07 3.13
C ALA A 271 2.81 -15.43 4.51
N VAL A 272 2.80 -14.09 4.57
CA VAL A 272 3.12 -13.36 5.82
C VAL A 272 1.93 -13.11 6.74
N ILE A 273 0.71 -13.51 6.39
CA ILE A 273 -0.42 -13.45 7.33
C ILE A 273 -0.25 -14.48 8.46
N ASN A 274 0.32 -15.65 8.14
CA ASN A 274 0.71 -16.66 9.12
C ASN A 274 2.15 -16.41 9.57
N SER A 275 2.45 -16.59 10.86
CA SER A 275 3.78 -16.31 11.40
C SER A 275 4.78 -17.46 11.26
N ARG A 276 4.39 -18.64 10.75
CA ARG A 276 5.37 -19.68 10.43
C ARG A 276 6.29 -19.16 9.31
N ASP A 277 7.58 -19.35 9.51
CA ASP A 277 8.69 -19.01 8.59
C ASP A 277 9.10 -17.53 8.51
N ASP A 278 8.16 -16.58 8.45
CA ASP A 278 8.48 -15.16 8.11
C ASP A 278 8.23 -14.12 9.23
N ASN A 279 7.98 -14.52 10.48
CA ASN A 279 7.52 -13.62 11.57
C ASN A 279 6.31 -12.76 11.14
N GLY A 280 5.39 -13.39 10.42
CA GLY A 280 4.15 -12.81 9.92
C GLY A 280 3.15 -12.34 10.99
N VAL A 281 1.99 -11.88 10.56
CA VAL A 281 1.02 -11.14 11.38
C VAL A 281 0.50 -11.94 12.57
N ILE A 282 0.16 -13.22 12.37
CA ILE A 282 -0.59 -14.01 13.35
C ILE A 282 0.09 -15.35 13.62
N ALA A 283 0.31 -15.68 14.89
CA ALA A 283 0.79 -16.98 15.33
C ALA A 283 -0.35 -18.01 15.43
N GLY A 284 -0.23 -19.10 14.67
CA GLY A 284 -1.22 -20.19 14.70
C GLY A 284 -1.13 -21.06 15.96
N SER A 285 -2.27 -21.38 16.57
CA SER A 285 -2.34 -22.38 17.66
C SER A 285 -3.65 -23.17 17.67
N TRP A 286 -3.51 -24.47 17.94
CA TRP A 286 -4.61 -25.45 18.09
C TRP A 286 -4.49 -26.24 19.41
N ASN A 287 -3.72 -25.73 20.39
CA ASN A 287 -3.40 -26.47 21.62
C ASN A 287 -4.48 -26.39 22.72
N ASN A 288 -5.53 -25.59 22.52
CA ASN A 288 -6.64 -25.38 23.45
C ASN A 288 -6.26 -24.76 24.82
N THR A 289 -5.02 -24.30 25.01
CA THR A 289 -4.59 -23.56 26.23
C THR A 289 -4.36 -22.08 25.95
N TYR A 290 -3.84 -21.74 24.76
CA TYR A 290 -3.63 -20.36 24.28
C TYR A 290 -2.87 -19.46 25.27
N ASP A 291 -1.91 -20.02 25.99
CA ASP A 291 -1.14 -19.29 27.01
C ASP A 291 -0.41 -18.08 26.41
N ASN A 292 -0.40 -16.96 27.16
CA ASN A 292 0.23 -15.69 26.77
C ASN A 292 -0.29 -15.11 25.44
N GLY A 293 -1.58 -15.29 25.15
CA GLY A 293 -2.24 -14.72 23.98
C GLY A 293 -3.76 -14.75 24.10
N VAL A 294 -4.42 -14.45 22.99
CA VAL A 294 -5.88 -14.46 22.85
C VAL A 294 -6.31 -15.75 22.16
N ALA A 295 -7.34 -16.40 22.70
CA ALA A 295 -7.92 -17.59 22.08
C ALA A 295 -8.48 -17.23 20.69
N PRO A 296 -8.23 -18.01 19.63
CA PRO A 296 -8.70 -17.71 18.26
C PRO A 296 -10.20 -17.45 18.15
N SER A 297 -11.01 -18.08 19.01
CA SER A 297 -12.46 -17.92 19.07
C SER A 297 -12.94 -16.61 19.70
N ALA A 298 -12.07 -15.86 20.37
CA ALA A 298 -12.41 -14.59 21.02
C ALA A 298 -12.36 -13.40 20.04
N TRP A 299 -11.63 -13.52 18.92
CA TRP A 299 -11.58 -12.48 17.90
C TRP A 299 -12.94 -12.28 17.23
N THR A 300 -13.32 -11.01 17.07
CA THR A 300 -14.55 -10.55 16.41
C THR A 300 -14.27 -9.79 15.12
N GLY A 301 -13.00 -9.50 14.82
CA GLY A 301 -12.60 -8.73 13.65
C GLY A 301 -11.08 -8.64 13.48
N SER A 302 -10.67 -7.99 12.40
CA SER A 302 -9.27 -7.88 12.00
C SER A 302 -8.56 -6.65 12.59
N VAL A 303 -9.31 -5.65 13.04
CA VAL A 303 -8.80 -4.33 13.43
C VAL A 303 -7.81 -4.43 14.58
N ASP A 304 -8.22 -5.05 15.69
CA ASP A 304 -7.37 -5.22 16.87
C ASP A 304 -6.08 -5.98 16.55
N ILE A 305 -6.17 -7.03 15.74
CA ILE A 305 -5.02 -7.84 15.32
C ILE A 305 -4.03 -7.00 14.49
N LEU A 306 -4.52 -6.28 13.48
CA LEU A 306 -3.65 -5.50 12.60
C LEU A 306 -3.01 -4.32 13.33
N LEU A 307 -3.73 -3.66 14.25
CA LEU A 307 -3.19 -2.56 15.04
C LEU A 307 -2.21 -3.04 16.12
N GLU A 308 -2.46 -4.20 16.75
CA GLU A 308 -1.50 -4.83 17.67
C GLU A 308 -0.21 -5.22 16.92
N TYR A 309 -0.33 -5.84 15.74
CA TYR A 309 0.83 -6.16 14.90
C TYR A 309 1.58 -4.90 14.47
N TYR A 310 0.85 -3.87 14.04
CA TYR A 310 1.42 -2.61 13.58
C TYR A 310 2.08 -1.81 14.70
N SER A 311 1.64 -1.93 15.95
CA SER A 311 2.27 -1.24 17.08
C SER A 311 3.45 -2.03 17.66
N SER A 312 3.25 -3.32 17.93
CA SER A 312 4.27 -4.19 18.55
C SER A 312 5.39 -4.60 17.59
N LYS A 313 5.10 -4.62 16.29
CA LYS A 313 5.96 -5.20 15.24
C LYS A 313 6.29 -6.68 15.47
N GLN A 314 5.46 -7.38 16.25
CA GLN A 314 5.61 -8.79 16.61
C GLN A 314 4.35 -9.58 16.23
N PRO A 315 4.45 -10.89 15.93
CA PRO A 315 3.30 -11.73 15.63
C PRO A 315 2.27 -11.73 16.77
N VAL A 316 0.99 -11.50 16.42
CA VAL A 316 -0.14 -11.51 17.35
C VAL A 316 -0.56 -12.94 17.65
N ARG A 317 -0.78 -13.25 18.93
CA ARG A 317 -1.13 -14.59 19.40
C ARG A 317 -2.60 -14.62 19.84
N TYR A 318 -3.47 -15.50 19.36
CA TYR A 318 -3.29 -16.55 18.35
C TYR A 318 -4.41 -16.52 17.30
N GLY A 319 -4.20 -17.22 16.18
CA GLY A 319 -5.21 -17.40 15.13
C GLY A 319 -5.36 -18.84 14.66
N GLN A 320 -6.46 -19.07 13.95
CA GLN A 320 -6.73 -20.28 13.17
C GLN A 320 -7.25 -19.89 11.78
N CYS A 321 -7.63 -20.85 10.95
CA CYS A 321 -7.97 -20.66 9.53
C CYS A 321 -8.90 -19.46 9.26
N TRP A 322 -10.00 -19.29 10.01
CA TRP A 322 -10.92 -18.18 9.80
C TRP A 322 -10.36 -16.82 10.23
N VAL A 323 -9.48 -16.79 11.24
CA VAL A 323 -8.81 -15.56 11.70
C VAL A 323 -7.83 -15.10 10.63
N PHE A 324 -7.01 -16.02 10.09
CA PHE A 324 -6.12 -15.72 8.97
C PHE A 324 -6.90 -15.20 7.76
N ALA A 325 -8.00 -15.88 7.39
CA ALA A 325 -8.83 -15.48 6.26
C ALA A 325 -9.49 -14.10 6.47
N GLY A 326 -9.96 -13.81 7.70
CA GLY A 326 -10.53 -12.52 8.06
C GLY A 326 -9.52 -11.37 7.91
N VAL A 327 -8.32 -11.54 8.48
CA VAL A 327 -7.25 -10.53 8.39
C VAL A 327 -6.75 -10.37 6.96
N PHE A 328 -6.58 -11.47 6.22
CA PHE A 328 -6.17 -11.40 4.82
C PHE A 328 -7.23 -10.70 3.95
N ASN A 329 -8.52 -10.93 4.20
CA ASN A 329 -9.60 -10.25 3.49
C ASN A 329 -9.63 -8.74 3.80
N THR A 330 -9.42 -8.34 5.06
CA THR A 330 -9.24 -6.93 5.41
C THR A 330 -8.09 -6.31 4.62
N PHE A 331 -6.93 -6.98 4.57
CA PHE A 331 -5.76 -6.50 3.83
C PHE A 331 -6.07 -6.29 2.34
N LEU A 332 -6.72 -7.25 1.68
CA LEU A 332 -7.09 -7.14 0.26
C LEU A 332 -8.10 -6.00 0.01
N ARG A 333 -9.20 -5.96 0.77
CA ARG A 333 -10.23 -4.92 0.64
C ARG A 333 -9.67 -3.53 0.93
N CYS A 334 -8.80 -3.40 1.93
CA CYS A 334 -8.15 -2.14 2.30
C CYS A 334 -7.31 -1.55 1.16
N LEU A 335 -6.62 -2.39 0.38
CA LEU A 335 -5.84 -1.97 -0.78
C LEU A 335 -6.68 -1.78 -2.05
N GLY A 336 -7.97 -2.14 -2.03
CA GLY A 336 -8.88 -2.06 -3.16
C GLY A 336 -8.89 -3.29 -4.06
N ILE A 337 -8.42 -4.45 -3.58
CA ILE A 337 -8.55 -5.72 -4.29
C ILE A 337 -9.88 -6.39 -3.85
N PRO A 338 -10.84 -6.64 -4.76
CA PRO A 338 -12.07 -7.33 -4.41
C PRO A 338 -11.81 -8.71 -3.80
N ALA A 339 -12.37 -8.98 -2.63
CA ALA A 339 -12.11 -10.22 -1.88
C ALA A 339 -13.33 -10.70 -1.08
N ARG A 340 -13.40 -12.02 -0.84
CA ARG A 340 -14.40 -12.67 0.00
C ARG A 340 -13.84 -13.91 0.69
N LEU A 341 -14.45 -14.30 1.81
CA LEU A 341 -14.13 -15.53 2.53
C LEU A 341 -14.93 -16.70 1.96
N ILE A 342 -14.30 -17.86 1.87
CA ILE A 342 -14.92 -19.13 1.48
C ILE A 342 -14.71 -20.14 2.61
N THR A 343 -15.76 -20.91 2.91
CA THR A 343 -15.71 -22.04 3.85
C THR A 343 -15.87 -23.33 3.06
N ASN A 344 -14.97 -24.27 3.28
CA ASN A 344 -15.05 -25.61 2.73
C ASN A 344 -15.33 -26.60 3.88
N TYR A 345 -16.39 -27.39 3.77
CA TYR A 345 -16.75 -28.39 4.77
C TYR A 345 -16.14 -29.74 4.39
N SER A 346 -15.64 -30.50 5.39
CA SER A 346 -14.88 -31.74 5.14
C SER A 346 -13.65 -31.47 4.27
N SER A 347 -12.85 -30.49 4.68
CA SER A 347 -11.73 -30.01 3.86
C SER A 347 -10.54 -30.94 4.01
N ALA A 348 -10.21 -31.67 2.94
CA ALA A 348 -9.03 -32.51 2.87
C ALA A 348 -7.75 -31.69 3.10
N HIS A 349 -6.91 -32.17 4.01
CA HIS A 349 -5.58 -31.63 4.26
C HIS A 349 -4.56 -32.74 3.98
N ASP A 350 -4.19 -32.77 2.70
CA ASP A 350 -3.21 -33.68 2.11
C ASP A 350 -1.79 -33.22 2.47
N ASN A 351 -0.97 -34.11 3.02
CA ASN A 351 0.41 -33.80 3.40
C ASN A 351 1.47 -34.21 2.36
N ASN A 352 1.10 -34.89 1.27
CA ASN A 352 2.05 -35.40 0.27
C ASN A 352 1.72 -34.97 -1.18
N ALA A 353 0.64 -34.19 -1.36
CA ALA A 353 0.19 -33.64 -2.65
C ALA A 353 -0.16 -34.71 -3.70
N ASN A 354 -0.60 -35.90 -3.28
CA ASN A 354 -1.01 -37.00 -4.17
C ASN A 354 -2.50 -36.95 -4.58
N LEU A 355 -3.26 -35.96 -4.07
CA LEU A 355 -4.70 -35.77 -4.33
C LEU A 355 -5.59 -36.90 -3.79
N ARG A 356 -5.11 -37.64 -2.78
CA ARG A 356 -5.82 -38.70 -2.06
C ARG A 356 -5.61 -38.50 -0.55
N LEU A 357 -6.41 -39.19 0.26
CA LEU A 357 -6.20 -39.23 1.72
C LEU A 357 -5.93 -40.67 2.13
N ASP A 358 -4.77 -40.89 2.75
CA ASP A 358 -4.32 -42.21 3.16
C ASP A 358 -4.59 -42.40 4.66
N PHE A 359 -5.63 -43.18 4.99
CA PHE A 359 -5.96 -43.57 6.36
C PHE A 359 -5.51 -45.02 6.62
N PHE A 360 -4.61 -45.18 7.58
CA PHE A 360 -4.13 -46.49 8.02
C PHE A 360 -4.95 -46.94 9.22
N LEU A 361 -5.54 -48.12 9.13
CA LEU A 361 -6.36 -48.71 10.19
C LEU A 361 -5.63 -49.90 10.83
N ASP A 362 -5.82 -50.09 12.13
CA ASP A 362 -5.45 -51.34 12.82
C ASP A 362 -6.45 -52.46 12.52
N ASP A 363 -6.18 -53.66 13.05
CA ASP A 363 -7.01 -54.86 12.82
C ASP A 363 -8.43 -54.69 13.39
N GLU A 364 -8.63 -53.77 14.34
CA GLU A 364 -9.92 -53.41 14.92
C GLU A 364 -10.65 -52.29 14.15
N GLY A 365 -10.07 -51.78 13.06
CA GLY A 365 -10.65 -50.74 12.22
C GLY A 365 -10.50 -49.31 12.78
N LYS A 366 -9.65 -49.11 13.79
CA LYS A 366 -9.34 -47.79 14.36
C LYS A 366 -8.15 -47.17 13.63
N VAL A 367 -8.20 -45.85 13.45
CA VAL A 367 -7.12 -45.11 12.76
C VAL A 367 -5.82 -45.18 13.57
N ASP A 368 -4.77 -45.68 12.93
CA ASP A 368 -3.40 -45.58 13.41
C ASP A 368 -2.90 -44.14 13.24
N THR A 369 -2.84 -43.41 14.35
CA THR A 369 -2.40 -42.00 14.40
C THR A 369 -0.90 -41.82 14.22
N LYS A 370 -0.10 -42.90 14.28
CA LYS A 370 1.33 -42.85 13.99
C LYS A 370 1.57 -42.84 12.48
N LEU A 371 0.86 -43.68 11.74
CA LEU A 371 1.00 -43.83 10.28
C LEU A 371 0.16 -42.80 9.50
N THR A 372 -1.08 -42.57 9.93
CA THR A 372 -1.99 -41.61 9.29
C THR A 372 -1.52 -40.19 9.55
N LYS A 373 -1.12 -39.49 8.47
CA LYS A 373 -0.74 -38.07 8.52
C LYS A 373 -1.79 -37.16 7.92
N ASP A 374 -2.52 -37.66 6.93
CA ASP A 374 -3.61 -36.92 6.31
C ASP A 374 -4.77 -36.73 7.27
N SER A 375 -5.47 -35.62 7.09
CA SER A 375 -6.60 -35.26 7.93
C SER A 375 -7.71 -34.63 7.10
N VAL A 376 -8.91 -34.65 7.67
CA VAL A 376 -10.07 -33.88 7.17
C VAL A 376 -10.43 -32.88 8.26
N TRP A 377 -10.52 -31.60 7.87
CA TRP A 377 -10.96 -30.50 8.75
C TRP A 377 -12.47 -30.25 8.65
#